data_AF-F3FW42-F1
#
_entry.id   AF-F3FW42-F1
#
_cell.length_a   1.000
_cell.length_b   1.000
_cell.length_c   1.000
_cell.angle_alpha   90.00
_cell.angle_beta   90.00
_cell.angle_gamma   90.00
#
_symmetry.space_group_name_H-M   'P 1'
#
loop_
_entity.id
_entity.type
_entity.pdbx_description
1 polymer ?
#
loop_
_entity_poly.entity_id
_entity_poly.type
_entity_poly.pdbx_seq_one_letter_code
_entity_poly.pdbx_strand_id
1 'polypeptide(L)'
;MVIHHLLVDGVSWRVLLEDLQQAYVALASGQPALLPVKTSSLKSWAEHLQAYAQSPALEQELGYWQAQLQDVSDALPCDHPHGGQQQKHALSVVTQLNGELTR
;
A
#
# COMPACT_ATOMS: atom_id res chain seq x y z
N MET A 1 -2.46 -10.04 14.62
CA MET A 1 -1.09 -10.09 14.07
C MET A 1 -0.55 -8.67 14.01
N VAL A 2 0.74 -8.47 14.24
CA VAL A 2 1.39 -7.17 14.02
C VAL A 2 2.56 -7.41 13.07
N ILE A 3 2.55 -6.71 11.94
CA ILE A 3 3.60 -6.76 10.93
C ILE A 3 3.97 -5.31 10.61
N HIS A 4 5.26 -5.02 10.49
CA HIS A 4 5.75 -3.70 10.12
C HIS A 4 5.33 -3.36 8.67
N HIS A 5 4.87 -2.13 8.42
CA HIS A 5 4.37 -1.71 7.09
C HIS A 5 5.42 -1.79 5.96
N LEU A 6 6.71 -1.89 6.30
CA LEU A 6 7.78 -2.16 5.33
C LEU A 6 7.67 -3.54 4.65
N LEU A 7 6.89 -4.46 5.22
CA LEU A 7 6.76 -5.84 4.74
C LEU A 7 5.36 -6.17 4.24
N VAL A 8 4.39 -5.25 4.39
CA VAL A 8 2.98 -5.51 4.11
C VAL A 8 2.28 -4.23 3.65
N ASP A 9 1.37 -4.37 2.70
CA ASP A 9 0.43 -3.34 2.25
C ASP A 9 -1.01 -3.88 2.25
N GLY A 10 -1.97 -3.07 1.77
CA GLY A 10 -3.38 -3.46 1.71
C GLY A 10 -3.64 -4.73 0.86
N VAL A 11 -2.87 -4.94 -0.21
CA VAL A 11 -3.01 -6.13 -1.07
C VAL A 11 -2.42 -7.36 -0.37
N SER A 12 -1.28 -7.20 0.29
CA SER A 12 -0.58 -8.25 1.02
C SER A 12 -1.42 -8.83 2.15
N TRP A 13 -2.18 -7.98 2.87
CA TRP A 13 -3.06 -8.45 3.94
C TRP A 13 -4.13 -9.43 3.48
N ARG A 14 -4.70 -9.21 2.29
CA ARG A 14 -5.68 -10.14 1.73
C ARG A 14 -5.08 -11.53 1.51
N VAL A 15 -3.90 -11.61 0.88
CA VAL A 15 -3.19 -12.87 0.65
C VAL A 15 -2.83 -13.56 1.96
N LEU A 16 -2.27 -12.81 2.93
CA LEU A 16 -1.87 -13.37 4.23
C LEU A 16 -3.05 -13.95 5.02
N LEU A 17 -4.19 -13.26 5.02
CA LEU A 17 -5.39 -13.72 5.74
C LEU A 17 -6.06 -14.90 5.03
N GLU A 18 -6.10 -14.91 3.69
CA GLU A 18 -6.57 -16.04 2.89
C GLU A 18 -5.72 -17.29 3.14
N ASP A 19 -4.39 -17.18 3.07
CA ASP A 19 -3.47 -18.30 3.31
C ASP A 19 -3.53 -18.80 4.77
N LEU A 20 -3.61 -17.89 5.75
CA LEU A 20 -3.75 -18.25 7.15
C LEU A 20 -5.06 -19.02 7.40
N GLN A 21 -6.17 -18.55 6.84
CA GLN A 21 -7.45 -19.23 6.96
C GLN A 21 -7.40 -20.63 6.34
N GLN A 22 -6.86 -20.76 5.12
CA GLN A 22 -6.74 -22.04 4.44
C GLN A 22 -5.88 -23.04 5.23
N ALA A 23 -4.70 -22.61 5.69
CA ALA A 23 -3.83 -23.45 6.49
C ALA A 23 -4.49 -23.87 7.82
N TYR A 24 -5.16 -22.93 8.49
CA TYR A 24 -5.85 -23.22 9.75
C TYR A 24 -6.94 -24.26 9.57
N VAL A 25 -7.83 -24.10 8.59
CA VAL A 25 -8.93 -25.04 8.32
C VAL A 25 -8.40 -26.42 7.95
N ALA A 26 -7.39 -26.51 7.08
CA ALA A 26 -6.80 -27.77 6.68
C ALA A 26 -6.24 -28.52 7.90
N LEU A 27 -5.40 -27.86 8.69
CA LEU A 27 -4.77 -28.47 9.87
C LEU A 27 -5.79 -28.84 10.95
N ALA A 28 -6.82 -28.02 11.17
CA ALA A 28 -7.90 -28.33 12.12
C ALA A 28 -8.70 -29.58 11.71
N SER A 29 -8.79 -29.86 10.41
CA SER A 29 -9.43 -31.07 9.85
C SER A 29 -8.50 -32.28 9.71
N GLY A 30 -7.28 -32.19 10.22
CA GLY A 30 -6.27 -33.26 10.10
C GLY A 30 -5.70 -33.43 8.69
N GLN A 31 -5.92 -32.46 7.81
CA GLN A 31 -5.40 -32.44 6.45
C GLN A 31 -4.11 -31.60 6.37
N PRO A 32 -3.20 -31.91 5.43
CA PRO A 32 -2.04 -31.07 5.20
C PRO A 32 -2.44 -29.69 4.66
N ALA A 33 -1.74 -28.64 5.11
CA ALA A 33 -1.90 -27.31 4.55
C ALA A 33 -1.19 -27.22 3.18
N LEU A 34 -1.97 -27.05 2.11
CA LEU A 34 -1.48 -26.86 0.75
C LEU A 34 -1.75 -25.41 0.33
N LEU A 35 -0.69 -24.59 0.36
CA LEU A 35 -0.78 -23.19 -0.05
C LEU A 35 -0.43 -23.02 -1.54
N PRO A 36 -0.92 -21.95 -2.18
CA PRO A 36 -0.53 -21.62 -3.55
C PRO A 36 0.99 -21.48 -3.71
N VAL A 37 1.48 -21.73 -4.93
CA VAL A 37 2.89 -21.53 -5.26
C VAL A 37 3.23 -20.04 -5.16
N LYS A 38 4.42 -19.75 -4.60
CA LYS A 38 4.93 -18.39 -4.51
C LYS A 38 5.06 -17.75 -5.89
N THR A 39 4.67 -16.49 -5.97
CA THR A 39 4.99 -15.62 -7.12
C THR A 39 6.46 -15.16 -7.05
N SER A 40 6.80 -14.12 -7.81
CA SER A 40 8.10 -13.44 -7.69
C SER A 40 8.38 -13.03 -6.24
N SER A 41 9.61 -13.29 -5.80
CA SER A 41 10.06 -12.83 -4.48
C SER A 41 10.17 -11.31 -4.45
N LEU A 42 10.02 -10.72 -3.26
CA LEU A 42 10.22 -9.28 -3.06
C LEU A 42 11.63 -8.83 -3.50
N LYS A 43 12.65 -9.67 -3.29
CA LYS A 43 14.01 -9.43 -3.75
C LYS A 43 14.07 -9.29 -5.28
N SER A 44 13.53 -10.28 -5.99
CA SER A 44 13.53 -10.24 -7.46
C SER A 44 12.73 -9.04 -7.97
N TRP A 45 11.61 -8.71 -7.35
CA TRP A 45 10.84 -7.51 -7.70
C TRP A 45 11.65 -6.22 -7.47
N ALA A 46 12.36 -6.10 -6.34
CA ALA A 46 13.18 -4.93 -6.04
C ALA A 46 14.36 -4.76 -7.01
N GLU A 47 15.01 -5.86 -7.40
CA GLU A 47 16.06 -5.87 -8.43
C GLU A 47 15.52 -5.39 -9.78
N HIS A 48 14.34 -5.86 -10.19
CA HIS A 48 13.68 -5.39 -11.41
C HIS A 48 13.28 -3.91 -11.32
N LEU A 49 12.79 -3.46 -10.17
CA LEU A 49 12.41 -2.06 -9.97
C LEU A 49 13.64 -1.14 -10.08
N GLN A 50 14.78 -1.55 -9.53
CA GLN A 50 16.03 -0.80 -9.66
C GLN A 50 16.51 -0.71 -11.11
N ALA A 51 16.37 -1.79 -11.89
CA ALA A 51 16.69 -1.78 -13.30
C ALA A 51 15.74 -0.88 -14.10
N TYR A 52 14.43 -0.96 -13.81
CA TYR A 52 13.41 -0.13 -14.44
C TYR A 52 13.62 1.36 -14.13
N ALA A 53 14.10 1.69 -12.93
CA ALA A 53 14.42 3.07 -12.53
C ALA A 53 15.48 3.74 -13.41
N GLN A 54 16.30 2.95 -14.11
CA GLN A 54 17.35 3.42 -15.02
C GLN A 54 16.91 3.34 -16.49
N SER A 55 15.65 3.00 -16.76
CA SER A 55 15.16 2.81 -18.12
C SER A 55 14.77 4.15 -18.78
N PRO A 56 14.94 4.27 -20.11
CA PRO A 56 14.47 5.44 -20.85
C PRO A 56 12.95 5.67 -20.73
N ALA A 57 12.18 4.61 -20.46
CA ALA A 57 10.73 4.71 -20.27
C ALA A 57 10.39 5.55 -19.03
N LEU A 58 11.05 5.30 -17.89
CA LEU A 58 10.83 6.10 -16.69
C LEU A 58 11.35 7.53 -16.85
N GLU A 59 12.45 7.73 -17.59
CA GLU A 59 12.96 9.07 -17.89
C GLU A 59 11.95 9.92 -18.68
N GLN A 60 11.18 9.31 -19.59
CA GLN A 60 10.08 9.98 -20.28
C GLN A 60 8.92 10.34 -19.33
N GLU A 61 8.60 9.46 -18.38
CA GLU A 61 7.58 9.73 -17.35
C GLU A 61 8.00 10.87 -16.42
N LEU A 62 9.30 11.04 -16.13
CA LEU A 62 9.80 12.11 -15.28
C LEU A 62 9.41 13.50 -15.82
N GLY A 63 9.60 13.73 -17.13
CA GLY A 63 9.23 15.00 -17.76
C GLY A 63 7.73 15.27 -17.68
N TYR A 64 6.91 14.24 -17.84
CA TYR A 64 5.46 14.33 -17.65
C TYR A 64 5.12 14.75 -16.22
N TRP A 65 5.64 14.06 -15.20
CA TRP A 65 5.33 14.36 -13.80
C TRP A 65 5.80 15.74 -13.37
N GLN A 66 6.98 16.18 -13.83
CA GLN A 66 7.47 17.54 -13.58
C GLN A 66 6.54 18.60 -14.15
N ALA A 67 6.07 18.42 -15.38
CA ALA A 67 5.12 19.34 -16.00
C ALA A 67 3.76 19.35 -15.28
N GLN A 68 3.26 18.20 -14.84
CA GLN A 68 1.99 18.11 -14.09
C GLN A 68 2.06 18.76 -12.71
N LEU A 69 3.22 18.71 -12.07
CA LEU A 69 3.43 19.28 -10.73
C LEU A 69 3.88 20.75 -10.78
N GLN A 70 4.13 21.29 -11.97
CA GLN A 70 4.49 22.70 -12.13
C GLN A 70 3.34 23.59 -11.65
N ASP A 71 3.67 24.57 -10.80
CA ASP A 71 2.73 25.54 -10.23
C ASP A 71 1.60 24.95 -9.37
N VAL A 72 1.70 23.66 -8.97
CA VAL A 72 0.80 23.06 -7.99
C VAL A 72 1.18 23.55 -6.60
N SER A 73 0.22 24.16 -5.90
CA SER A 73 0.41 24.53 -4.49
C SER A 73 0.35 23.30 -3.61
N ASP A 74 1.34 23.15 -2.73
CA ASP A 74 1.38 22.15 -1.65
C ASP A 74 0.74 22.68 -0.34
N ALA A 75 0.17 23.88 -0.37
CA ALA A 75 -0.43 24.52 0.80
C ALA A 75 -1.76 23.85 1.17
N LEU A 76 -1.76 23.16 2.31
CA LEU A 76 -2.97 22.71 2.97
C LEU A 76 -3.32 23.66 4.12
N PRO A 77 -4.61 23.86 4.43
CA PRO A 77 -5.02 24.56 5.64
C PRO A 77 -4.32 23.96 6.85
N CYS A 78 -3.55 24.78 7.56
CA CYS A 78 -2.75 24.35 8.70
C CYS A 78 -3.05 25.28 9.88
N ASP A 79 -3.68 24.72 10.92
CA ASP A 79 -4.04 25.50 12.10
C ASP A 79 -2.79 26.00 12.85
N HIS A 80 -1.72 25.18 12.88
CA HIS A 80 -0.50 25.42 13.68
C HIS A 80 0.77 25.24 12.81
N PRO A 81 1.20 26.24 12.02
CA PRO A 81 2.34 26.14 11.09
C PRO A 81 3.70 25.78 11.73
N HIS A 82 3.85 26.06 13.02
CA HIS A 82 5.07 25.75 13.79
C HIS A 82 4.91 24.51 14.68
N GLY A 83 3.83 23.74 14.51
CA GLY A 83 3.62 22.50 15.24
C GLY A 83 4.73 21.48 14.95
N GLY A 84 5.12 20.71 15.98
CA GLY A 84 6.03 19.59 15.77
C GLY A 84 5.38 18.49 14.93
N GLN A 85 6.15 17.83 14.06
CA GLN A 85 5.73 16.69 13.24
C GLN A 85 5.57 15.41 14.09
N GLN A 86 4.69 15.46 15.09
CA GLN A 86 4.46 14.37 16.04
C GLN A 86 3.03 13.89 15.89
N GLN A 87 2.86 12.62 15.53
CA GLN A 87 1.55 11.96 15.43
C GLN A 87 0.97 11.61 16.81
N LYS A 88 1.05 12.55 17.78
CA LYS A 88 0.56 12.36 19.16
C LYS A 88 -0.94 12.53 19.27
N HIS A 89 -1.51 13.40 18.44
CA HIS A 89 -2.93 13.73 18.45
C HIS A 89 -3.46 13.57 17.03
N ALA A 90 -3.84 12.34 16.67
CA ALA A 90 -4.55 12.04 15.44
C ALA A 90 -6.03 11.82 15.77
N LEU A 91 -6.92 12.48 15.01
CA LEU A 91 -8.36 12.30 15.09
C LEU A 91 -8.85 11.79 13.73
N SER A 92 -9.83 10.90 13.74
CA SER A 92 -10.48 10.39 12.53
C SER A 92 -11.93 10.84 12.50
N VAL A 93 -12.37 11.35 11.36
CA VAL A 93 -13.77 11.70 11.10
C VAL A 93 -14.26 10.78 9.99
N VAL A 94 -15.33 10.06 10.26
CA VAL A 94 -15.94 9.13 9.29
C VAL A 94 -17.24 9.74 8.79
N THR A 95 -17.39 9.78 7.47
CA THR A 95 -18.64 10.16 6.81
C THR A 95 -19.01 9.09 5.79
N GLN A 96 -20.28 8.99 5.43
CA GLN A 96 -20.78 8.00 4.47
C GLN A 96 -21.71 8.70 3.48
N LEU A 97 -21.56 8.39 2.20
CA LEU A 97 -22.55 8.76 1.18
C LEU A 97 -23.75 7.82 1.26
N ASN A 98 -24.96 8.36 1.22
CA ASN A 98 -26.17 7.55 1.20
C ASN A 98 -26.40 6.98 -0.22
N GLY A 99 -27.24 5.93 -0.32
CA GLY A 99 -27.49 5.22 -1.59
C GLY A 99 -28.22 6.04 -2.66
N GLU A 100 -28.74 7.22 -2.31
CA GLU A 100 -29.38 8.14 -3.25
C GLU A 100 -28.36 9.02 -4.00
N LEU A 101 -27.18 9.26 -3.42
CA LEU A 101 -26.11 10.09 -3.99
C LEU A 101 -25.05 9.29 -4.77
N THR A 102 -25.16 7.96 -4.79
CA THR A 102 -24.15 7.05 -5.39
C THR A 102 -24.73 6.14 -6.46
N ARG A 103 -25.83 6.54 -7.12
CA ARG A 103 -26.50 5.76 -8.17
C ARG A 103 -26.49 6.46 -9.53
#